data_AF-A0A967A692-F1
#
_entry.id   AF-A0A967A692-F1
#
_cell.length_a   1.000
_cell.length_b   1.000
_cell.length_c   1.000
_cell.angle_alpha   90.00
_cell.angle_beta   90.00
_cell.angle_gamma   90.00
#
_symmetry.space_group_name_H-M   'P 1'
#
loop_
_entity.id
_entity.type
_entity.pdbx_description
1 polymer ?
#
loop_
_entity_poly.entity_id
_entity_poly.type
_entity_poly.pdbx_seq_one_letter_code
_entity_poly.pdbx_strand_id
1 'polypeptide(L)'
;MIDMSVRRSEKRKNHGGQAVSMSGRALLLGCMVVVGISGCASPESIDLDSYDPMHNQREIATYYRNQAVAMREKADAQATAAVRYEALFGPEADMVSGAQSLAHYYKQTAQELERVAQAHEAVDRNKRAPAVGR
;
A
#
# COMPACT_ATOMS: atom_id res chain seq x y z
N MET A 1 -76.31 -33.15 -6.74
CA MET A 1 -76.56 -34.58 -6.48
C MET A 1 -75.45 -35.05 -5.55
N ILE A 2 -75.83 -35.45 -4.34
CA ILE A 2 -75.08 -36.16 -3.28
C ILE A 2 -74.11 -35.34 -2.39
N ASP A 3 -74.64 -35.15 -1.18
CA ASP A 3 -74.06 -34.97 0.16
C ASP A 3 -72.85 -35.89 0.46
N MET A 4 -71.89 -35.44 1.27
CA MET A 4 -71.57 -36.12 2.54
C MET A 4 -70.40 -35.46 3.30
N SER A 5 -70.77 -35.10 4.53
CA SER A 5 -69.96 -34.79 5.69
C SER A 5 -69.11 -36.00 6.16
N VAL A 6 -68.25 -35.77 7.15
CA VAL A 6 -67.77 -36.72 8.20
C VAL A 6 -66.29 -37.17 8.19
N ARG A 7 -65.53 -36.49 9.09
CA ARG A 7 -64.64 -36.98 10.18
C ARG A 7 -63.23 -37.55 9.93
N ARG A 8 -62.43 -37.24 10.99
CA ARG A 8 -61.33 -38.00 11.65
C ARG A 8 -59.95 -37.87 11.00
N SER A 9 -59.01 -37.14 11.60
CA SER A 9 -58.24 -37.38 12.84
C SER A 9 -57.07 -38.33 12.67
N GLU A 10 -55.90 -37.78 13.00
CA GLU A 10 -54.73 -38.40 13.65
C GLU A 10 -53.61 -39.07 12.81
N LYS A 11 -52.39 -38.52 13.06
CA LYS A 11 -51.09 -39.20 13.32
C LYS A 11 -50.52 -40.11 12.21
N ARG A 12 -49.24 -40.08 11.84
CA ARG A 12 -47.99 -39.84 12.59
C ARG A 12 -46.82 -39.58 11.62
N LYS A 13 -45.79 -38.95 12.18
CA LYS A 13 -44.39 -38.81 11.73
C LYS A 13 -43.79 -40.02 11.00
N ASN A 14 -42.96 -39.77 9.97
CA ASN A 14 -41.51 -40.06 9.97
C ASN A 14 -40.84 -39.61 8.66
N HIS A 15 -39.84 -38.72 8.76
CA HIS A 15 -38.39 -38.95 8.58
C HIS A 15 -37.94 -39.17 7.14
N GLY A 16 -37.27 -38.16 6.58
CA GLY A 16 -36.48 -38.28 5.35
C GLY A 16 -36.18 -36.93 4.75
N GLY A 17 -35.03 -36.35 5.06
CA GLY A 17 -34.61 -35.07 4.51
C GLY A 17 -33.23 -34.67 4.97
N GLN A 18 -32.23 -35.48 4.59
CA GLN A 18 -30.81 -35.16 4.71
C GLN A 18 -30.46 -33.88 3.93
N ALA A 19 -29.28 -33.34 4.27
CA ALA A 19 -28.49 -32.32 3.58
C ALA A 19 -28.52 -30.92 4.23
N VAL A 20 -27.97 -30.82 5.45
CA VAL A 20 -27.30 -29.57 5.86
C VAL A 20 -25.98 -29.51 5.10
N SER A 21 -26.07 -28.97 3.89
CA SER A 21 -24.93 -28.61 3.05
C SER A 21 -24.08 -27.55 3.74
N MET A 22 -22.81 -27.89 3.97
CA MET A 22 -21.75 -26.98 4.37
C MET A 22 -21.74 -25.73 3.49
N SER A 23 -21.96 -24.57 4.12
CA SER A 23 -21.52 -23.30 3.57
C SER A 23 -20.46 -22.72 4.50
N GLY A 24 -19.27 -23.36 4.48
CA GLY A 24 -18.03 -22.94 5.15
C GLY A 24 -17.48 -21.57 4.69
N ARG A 25 -18.33 -20.72 4.11
CA ARG A 25 -18.02 -19.34 3.70
C ARG A 25 -18.47 -18.32 4.74
N ALA A 26 -19.41 -18.67 5.62
CA ALA A 26 -19.92 -17.75 6.65
C ALA A 26 -18.96 -17.61 7.85
N LEU A 27 -18.15 -18.64 8.15
CA LEU A 27 -17.24 -18.62 9.30
C LEU A 27 -15.91 -17.92 9.01
N LEU A 28 -15.47 -17.88 7.74
CA LEU A 28 -14.22 -17.22 7.34
C LEU A 28 -14.33 -15.69 7.33
N LEU A 29 -15.53 -15.15 7.12
CA LEU A 29 -15.80 -13.71 7.14
C LEU A 29 -15.80 -13.11 8.56
N GLY A 30 -16.10 -13.91 9.58
CA GLY A 30 -16.12 -13.45 10.98
C GLY A 30 -14.71 -13.25 11.58
N CYS A 31 -13.73 -14.04 11.16
CA CYS A 31 -12.37 -13.98 11.72
C CYS A 31 -11.52 -12.83 11.17
N MET A 32 -11.84 -12.27 9.99
CA MET A 32 -11.05 -11.16 9.42
C MET A 32 -11.33 -9.80 10.08
N VAL A 33 -12.43 -9.66 10.83
CA VAL A 33 -12.82 -8.37 11.43
C VAL A 33 -12.05 -8.07 12.72
N VAL A 34 -11.42 -9.07 13.36
CA VAL A 34 -10.83 -8.90 14.71
C VAL A 34 -9.30 -8.75 14.69
N VAL A 35 -8.61 -8.99 13.56
CA VAL A 35 -7.13 -8.97 13.50
C VAL A 35 -6.55 -7.62 13.01
N GLY A 36 -7.39 -6.61 12.75
CA GLY A 36 -6.98 -5.34 12.12
C GLY A 36 -6.48 -4.21 13.03
N ILE A 37 -6.34 -4.41 14.34
CA ILE A 37 -6.03 -3.34 15.31
C ILE A 37 -4.88 -3.68 16.27
N SER A 38 -3.82 -4.33 15.78
CA SER A 38 -2.56 -4.39 16.53
C SER A 38 -1.37 -4.18 15.61
N GLY A 39 -1.11 -2.91 15.34
CA GLY A 39 -0.01 -2.47 14.48
C GLY A 39 0.26 -0.98 14.59
N CYS A 40 0.05 -0.36 15.76
CA CYS A 40 0.69 0.91 16.05
C CYS A 40 2.09 0.60 16.59
N ALA A 41 3.02 0.27 15.68
CA ALA A 41 4.41 0.54 15.96
C ALA A 41 4.48 2.07 16.09
N SER A 42 4.56 2.56 17.34
CA SER A 42 4.74 3.99 17.60
C SER A 42 5.92 4.44 16.74
N PRO A 43 5.75 5.42 15.84
CA PRO A 43 6.92 6.06 15.27
C PRO A 43 7.75 6.56 16.45
N GLU A 44 9.05 6.29 16.39
CA GLU A 44 10.05 6.85 17.30
C GLU A 44 9.73 8.34 17.46
N SER A 45 9.43 8.75 18.68
CA SER A 45 9.06 10.13 18.96
C SER A 45 10.28 10.98 18.66
N ILE A 46 10.17 11.84 17.64
CA ILE A 46 11.15 12.89 17.38
C ILE A 46 11.33 13.66 18.68
N ASP A 47 12.54 13.65 19.21
CA ASP A 47 12.92 14.40 20.41
C ASP A 47 12.85 15.89 20.08
N LEU A 48 11.68 16.48 20.33
CA LEU A 48 11.40 17.90 20.11
C LEU A 48 12.11 18.79 21.15
N ASP A 49 12.76 18.22 22.17
CA ASP A 49 13.39 18.97 23.26
C ASP A 49 14.78 19.52 22.87
N SER A 50 15.32 19.13 21.71
CA SER A 50 16.55 19.70 21.14
C SER A 50 16.22 20.50 19.89
N TYR A 51 16.08 21.82 20.03
CA TYR A 51 16.10 22.74 18.88
C TYR A 51 17.55 22.85 18.36
N ASP A 52 18.11 21.77 17.84
CA ASP A 52 19.32 21.80 17.03
C ASP A 52 18.92 21.88 15.55
N PRO A 53 19.05 23.06 14.91
CA PRO A 53 18.75 23.22 13.50
C PRO A 53 19.55 22.26 12.60
N MET A 54 20.71 21.76 13.05
CA MET A 54 21.54 20.83 12.28
C MET A 54 20.99 19.41 12.30
N HIS A 55 20.53 18.91 13.46
CA HIS A 55 19.86 17.62 13.56
C HIS A 55 18.69 17.55 12.57
N ASN A 56 17.89 18.62 12.53
CA ASN A 56 16.76 18.75 11.61
C ASN A 56 17.21 18.72 10.13
N GLN A 57 18.31 19.35 9.73
CA GLN A 57 18.76 19.32 8.33
C GLN A 57 19.17 17.92 7.87
N ARG A 58 19.88 17.17 8.72
CA ARG A 58 20.34 15.82 8.38
C ARG A 58 19.17 14.83 8.28
N GLU A 59 18.19 14.94 9.17
CA GLU A 59 16.98 14.13 9.13
C GLU A 59 16.15 14.44 7.89
N ILE A 60 15.95 15.74 7.57
CA ILE A 60 15.23 16.17 6.37
C ILE A 60 15.93 15.65 5.10
N ALA A 61 17.26 15.76 5.02
CA ALA A 61 18.02 15.21 3.90
C ALA A 61 17.82 13.70 3.74
N THR A 62 17.84 12.96 4.86
CA THR A 62 17.63 11.50 4.87
C THR A 62 16.23 11.13 4.39
N TYR A 63 15.21 11.86 4.85
CA TYR A 63 13.83 11.68 4.40
C TYR A 63 13.69 11.81 2.88
N TYR A 64 14.24 12.89 2.29
CA TYR A 64 14.17 13.09 0.85
C TYR A 64 14.95 12.04 0.05
N ARG A 65 16.10 11.55 0.56
CA ARG A 65 16.80 10.42 -0.06
C ARG A 65 15.99 9.14 -0.07
N ASN A 66 15.36 8.80 1.05
CA ASN A 66 14.53 7.60 1.12
C ASN A 66 13.37 7.68 0.12
N GLN A 67 12.76 8.86 -0.04
CA GLN A 67 11.77 9.07 -1.09
C GLN A 67 12.36 8.97 -2.51
N ALA A 68 13.57 9.49 -2.74
CA ALA A 68 14.24 9.36 -4.03
C ALA A 68 14.48 7.90 -4.41
N VAL A 69 14.88 7.06 -3.44
CA VAL A 69 15.03 5.60 -3.63
C VAL A 69 13.69 4.96 -4.00
N ALA A 70 12.62 5.23 -3.25
CA ALA A 70 11.29 4.69 -3.55
C ALA A 70 10.79 5.10 -4.94
N MET A 71 11.11 6.31 -5.40
CA MET A 71 10.78 6.77 -6.76
C MET A 71 11.63 6.06 -7.83
N ARG A 72 12.91 5.76 -7.58
CA ARG A 72 13.74 4.95 -8.50
C ARG A 72 13.16 3.54 -8.66
N GLU A 73 12.78 2.90 -7.57
CA GLU A 73 12.13 1.58 -7.61
C GLU A 73 10.84 1.59 -8.42
N LYS A 74 10.01 2.63 -8.26
CA LYS A 74 8.80 2.81 -9.09
C LYS A 74 9.13 3.03 -10.55
N ALA A 75 10.17 3.80 -10.87
CA ALA A 75 10.61 4.02 -12.23
C ALA A 75 11.03 2.71 -12.90
N ASP A 76 11.84 1.90 -12.21
CA ASP A 76 12.33 0.61 -12.70
C ASP A 76 11.18 -0.40 -12.87
N ALA A 77 10.22 -0.40 -11.95
CA ALA A 77 9.04 -1.23 -12.06
C ALA A 77 8.19 -0.88 -13.30
N GLN A 78 8.01 0.41 -13.58
CA GLN A 78 7.26 0.87 -14.76
C GLN A 78 8.02 0.64 -16.07
N ALA A 79 9.35 0.80 -16.06
CA ALA A 79 10.18 0.46 -17.21
C ALA A 79 10.09 -1.05 -17.52
N THR A 80 10.13 -1.89 -16.49
CA THR A 80 9.93 -3.34 -16.63
C THR A 80 8.52 -3.67 -17.15
N ALA A 81 7.50 -2.96 -16.66
CA ALA A 81 6.13 -3.13 -17.14
C ALA A 81 5.98 -2.76 -18.63
N ALA A 82 6.60 -1.66 -19.08
CA ALA A 82 6.58 -1.24 -20.47
C ALA A 82 7.11 -2.34 -21.42
N VAL A 83 8.25 -2.96 -21.07
CA VAL A 83 8.81 -4.09 -21.85
C VAL A 83 7.85 -5.27 -21.91
N ARG A 84 7.18 -5.59 -20.80
CA ARG A 84 6.19 -6.67 -20.75
C ARG A 84 4.95 -6.35 -21.57
N TYR A 85 4.48 -5.11 -21.54
CA TYR A 85 3.34 -4.67 -22.33
C TYR A 85 3.64 -4.66 -23.83
N GLU A 86 4.83 -4.23 -24.22
CA GLU A 86 5.26 -4.25 -25.61
C GLU A 86 5.26 -5.68 -26.18
N ALA A 87 5.77 -6.65 -25.41
CA ALA A 87 5.76 -8.06 -25.82
C ALA A 87 4.35 -8.66 -25.94
N LEU A 88 3.36 -8.15 -25.19
CA LEU A 88 1.99 -8.68 -25.16
C LEU A 88 1.06 -7.99 -26.15
N PHE A 89 1.23 -6.69 -26.34
CA PHE A 89 0.27 -5.82 -27.03
C PHE A 89 0.88 -5.07 -28.22
N GLY A 90 2.19 -5.17 -28.42
CA GLY A 90 2.93 -4.40 -29.42
C GLY A 90 3.36 -3.02 -28.92
N PRO A 91 4.30 -2.37 -29.63
CA PRO A 91 4.94 -1.13 -29.19
C PRO A 91 4.00 0.09 -29.19
N GLU A 92 2.99 0.09 -30.06
CA GLU A 92 2.05 1.22 -30.22
C GLU A 92 0.87 1.18 -29.23
N ALA A 93 0.82 0.18 -28.33
CA ALA A 93 -0.26 0.09 -27.36
C ALA A 93 -0.15 1.22 -26.31
N ASP A 94 -1.28 1.86 -25.97
CA ASP A 94 -1.35 2.92 -24.96
C ASP A 94 -0.74 2.52 -23.60
N MET A 95 -0.80 1.22 -23.27
CA MET A 95 -0.18 0.68 -22.05
C MET A 95 1.35 0.81 -22.07
N VAL A 96 1.99 0.71 -23.23
CA VAL A 96 3.45 0.88 -23.39
C VAL A 96 3.82 2.34 -23.17
N SER A 97 3.18 3.26 -23.89
CA SER A 97 3.45 4.69 -23.77
C SER A 97 3.12 5.23 -22.38
N GLY A 98 2.05 4.74 -21.74
CA GLY A 98 1.67 5.05 -20.37
C GLY A 98 2.72 4.60 -19.35
N ALA A 99 3.19 3.35 -19.44
CA ALA A 99 4.22 2.83 -18.54
C ALA A 99 5.58 3.55 -18.72
N GLN A 100 5.97 3.85 -19.96
CA GLN A 100 7.17 4.64 -20.26
C GLN A 100 7.09 6.05 -19.67
N SER A 101 5.92 6.70 -19.81
CA SER A 101 5.68 8.04 -19.25
C SER A 101 5.78 8.04 -17.73
N LEU A 102 5.21 7.04 -17.06
CA LEU A 102 5.32 6.89 -15.60
C LEU A 102 6.76 6.61 -15.17
N ALA A 103 7.49 5.75 -15.89
CA ALA A 103 8.90 5.51 -15.61
C ALA A 103 9.73 6.80 -15.68
N HIS A 104 9.49 7.61 -16.72
CA HIS A 104 10.14 8.90 -16.88
C HIS A 104 9.81 9.87 -15.74
N TYR A 105 8.53 9.99 -15.41
CA TYR A 105 8.06 10.85 -14.32
C TYR A 105 8.69 10.49 -12.98
N TYR A 106 8.70 9.20 -12.61
CA TYR A 106 9.27 8.76 -11.34
C TYR A 106 10.79 8.97 -11.31
N LYS A 107 11.48 8.76 -12.44
CA LYS A 107 12.92 9.04 -12.55
C LYS A 107 13.23 10.52 -12.34
N GLN A 108 12.49 11.43 -12.97
CA GLN A 108 12.66 12.87 -12.78
C GLN A 108 12.36 13.27 -11.33
N THR A 109 11.30 12.73 -10.74
CA THR A 109 10.94 12.98 -9.36
C THR A 109 12.04 12.53 -8.40
N ALA A 110 12.64 11.36 -8.63
CA ALA A 110 13.77 10.88 -7.84
C ALA A 110 14.99 11.80 -7.93
N GLN A 111 15.28 12.34 -9.11
CA GLN A 111 16.39 13.29 -9.30
C GLN A 111 16.15 14.59 -8.54
N GLU A 112 14.92 15.10 -8.57
CA GLU A 112 14.57 16.33 -7.84
C GLU A 112 14.65 16.12 -6.32
N LEU A 113 14.14 14.99 -5.82
CA LEU A 113 14.24 14.65 -4.40
C LEU A 113 15.70 14.51 -3.94
N GLU A 114 16.58 13.92 -4.75
CA GLU A 114 18.01 13.86 -4.46
C GLU A 114 18.64 15.26 -4.44
N ARG A 115 18.27 16.13 -5.39
CA ARG A 115 18.74 17.52 -5.43
C ARG A 115 18.34 18.28 -4.16
N VAL A 116 17.09 18.10 -3.70
CA VAL A 116 16.60 18.69 -2.44
C VAL A 116 17.35 18.13 -1.24
N ALA A 117 17.57 16.81 -1.17
CA ALA A 117 18.36 16.20 -0.10
C ALA A 117 19.78 16.78 -0.04
N GLN A 118 20.45 16.92 -1.19
CA GLN A 118 21.78 17.52 -1.29
C GLN A 118 21.81 18.98 -0.82
N ALA A 119 20.76 19.75 -1.08
CA ALA A 119 20.65 21.13 -0.60
C ALA A 119 20.61 21.19 0.94
N HIS A 120 19.84 20.31 1.58
CA HIS A 120 19.79 20.23 3.06
C HIS A 120 21.13 19.79 3.67
N GLU A 121 21.84 18.86 3.04
CA GLU A 121 23.19 18.51 3.49
C GLU A 121 24.20 19.64 3.32
N ALA A 122 24.08 20.43 2.25
CA ALA A 122 24.97 21.57 2.04
C ALA A 122 24.80 22.61 3.16
N VAL A 123 23.57 22.82 3.64
CA VAL A 123 23.30 23.68 4.80
C VAL A 123 23.95 23.12 6.07
N ASP A 124 23.83 21.80 6.32
CA ASP A 124 24.49 21.14 7.46
C ASP A 124 26.03 21.27 7.40
N ARG A 125 26.63 21.04 6.22
CA ARG A 125 28.09 21.17 6.02
C ARG A 125 28.59 22.61 6.20
N ASN A 126 27.91 23.59 5.61
CA ASN A 126 28.32 25.00 5.66
C ASN A 126 28.26 25.58 7.07
N LYS A 127 27.41 25.04 7.95
CA LYS A 127 27.34 25.44 9.37
C LYS A 127 28.34 24.74 10.29
N ARG A 128 28.92 23.59 9.87
CA ARG A 128 30.03 22.92 10.60
C ARG A 128 31.39 23.53 10.29
N ALA A 129 31.61 24.03 9.08
CA ALA A 129 32.85 24.66 8.65
C ALA A 129 33.28 25.99 9.35
N PRO A 130 32.41 26.83 9.95
CA PRO A 130 32.79 28.16 10.43
C PRO A 130 33.49 28.16 11.80
N ALA A 131 33.69 27.01 12.46
CA ALA A 131 34.30 26.93 13.79
C ALA A 131 35.83 26.63 13.81
N VAL A 132 36.45 26.36 12.65
CA VAL A 132 37.88 25.95 12.58
C VAL A 132 38.81 27.10 12.14
N GLY A 133 38.29 28.31 11.95
CA GLY A 133 39.08 29.46 11.49
C GLY A 133 38.74 30.75 12.22
N ARG A 134 39.18 30.89 13.47
CA ARG A 134 39.44 32.20 14.08
C ARG A 134 40.45 32.09 15.21
#